data_AF-A0A7J0GAX4-F1
#
_entry.id   AF-A0A7J0GAX4-F1
#
_cell.length_a   1.000
_cell.length_b   1.000
_cell.length_c   1.000
_cell.angle_alpha   90.00
_cell.angle_beta   90.00
_cell.angle_gamma   90.00
#
_symmetry.space_group_name_H-M   'P 1'
#
loop_
_entity.id
_entity.type
_entity.pdbx_description
1 polymer ?
#
loop_
_entity_poly.entity_id
_entity_poly.type
_entity_poly.pdbx_seq_one_letter_code
_entity_poly.pdbx_strand_id
1 'polypeptide(L)'
;MSAPMEISMQNAADGDEISGKNGDEITEQNGDVSEPPVVSSPIVAEDKVLVSVEVCLKPSSTARIEDVRSAVERMLEKRSLSYIDGPIPVPLDDSFLVENVQRICICVTGSGISLLVIVDEWVENDDILLFWQVKPVVHVFQLSEEGPCEELSGDGQLSSFNEWILPAKEFDGMWESLIYESGLKQRLLRYAASALLFSEKGVDPFLISWNR
;
A
#
# COMPACT_ATOMS: atom_id res chain seq x y z
N MET A 1 -51.47 -25.33 29.62
CA MET A 1 -51.51 -24.74 28.25
C MET A 1 -50.22 -25.23 27.58
N SER A 2 -50.05 -26.43 26.99
CA SER A 2 -50.88 -27.27 26.08
C SER A 2 -51.33 -26.48 24.86
N ALA A 3 -50.97 -26.75 23.60
CA ALA A 3 -50.20 -27.80 22.91
C ALA A 3 -49.71 -27.26 21.52
N PRO A 4 -48.80 -27.95 20.79
CA PRO A 4 -48.32 -27.58 19.44
C PRO A 4 -49.10 -28.30 18.32
N MET A 5 -48.89 -27.93 17.05
CA MET A 5 -49.51 -28.54 15.86
C MET A 5 -48.66 -28.22 14.62
N GLU A 6 -48.53 -29.00 13.55
CA GLU A 6 -48.43 -30.43 13.26
C GLU A 6 -47.77 -30.50 11.86
N ILE A 7 -47.16 -31.63 11.53
CA ILE A 7 -46.46 -31.89 10.27
C ILE A 7 -47.46 -32.33 9.19
N SER A 8 -47.18 -32.11 7.89
CA SER A 8 -47.62 -33.04 6.84
C SER A 8 -46.79 -32.90 5.56
N MET A 9 -46.19 -34.01 5.14
CA MET A 9 -45.64 -34.24 3.80
C MET A 9 -46.71 -34.90 2.93
N GLN A 10 -46.69 -34.63 1.62
CA GLN A 10 -47.43 -35.44 0.66
C GLN A 10 -46.66 -35.61 -0.65
N ASN A 11 -46.28 -36.85 -0.92
CA ASN A 11 -45.84 -37.41 -2.20
C ASN A 11 -46.88 -38.46 -2.63
N ALA A 12 -47.28 -38.47 -3.90
CA ALA A 12 -47.78 -39.59 -4.72
C ALA A 12 -48.17 -39.00 -6.10
N ALA A 13 -47.51 -39.36 -7.21
CA ALA A 13 -47.63 -40.58 -8.04
C ALA A 13 -48.89 -40.58 -8.93
N ASP A 14 -48.73 -40.64 -10.27
CA ASP A 14 -49.14 -41.79 -11.11
C ASP A 14 -49.05 -41.55 -12.63
N GLY A 15 -48.73 -42.63 -13.36
CA GLY A 15 -49.01 -42.88 -14.79
C GLY A 15 -47.78 -42.97 -15.72
N ASP A 16 -47.10 -44.11 -15.91
CA ASP A 16 -47.38 -45.23 -16.86
C ASP A 16 -47.60 -44.78 -18.33
N GLU A 17 -47.07 -45.37 -19.41
CA GLU A 17 -46.33 -46.61 -19.72
C GLU A 17 -45.71 -46.53 -21.16
N ILE A 18 -44.49 -47.07 -21.33
CA ILE A 18 -44.03 -48.08 -22.32
C ILE A 18 -43.87 -47.79 -23.84
N SER A 19 -42.72 -48.32 -24.32
CA SER A 19 -42.33 -48.86 -25.66
C SER A 19 -41.76 -47.88 -26.69
N GLY A 20 -40.64 -48.11 -27.36
CA GLY A 20 -39.73 -49.27 -27.39
C GLY A 20 -38.90 -49.29 -28.69
N LYS A 21 -37.69 -49.86 -28.59
CA LYS A 21 -36.82 -50.46 -29.65
C LYS A 21 -35.93 -49.58 -30.57
N ASN A 22 -34.63 -49.66 -30.26
CA ASN A 22 -33.50 -50.25 -31.02
C ASN A 22 -33.25 -49.88 -32.50
N GLY A 23 -32.00 -49.55 -32.82
CA GLY A 23 -31.42 -49.67 -34.18
C GLY A 23 -30.04 -49.02 -34.32
N ASP A 24 -29.09 -49.78 -34.87
CA ASP A 24 -27.63 -49.60 -34.92
C ASP A 24 -27.06 -48.66 -36.02
N GLU A 25 -25.76 -48.34 -35.83
CA GLU A 25 -24.67 -48.23 -36.85
C GLU A 25 -24.44 -46.96 -37.72
N ILE A 26 -23.26 -46.32 -37.49
CA ILE A 26 -22.21 -45.71 -38.38
C ILE A 26 -22.64 -44.93 -39.65
N THR A 27 -22.10 -43.74 -39.98
CA THR A 27 -20.82 -43.53 -40.72
C THR A 27 -20.53 -42.01 -40.97
N GLU A 28 -19.26 -41.59 -40.82
CA GLU A 28 -18.45 -40.53 -41.50
C GLU A 28 -18.75 -39.00 -41.54
N GLN A 29 -17.75 -38.27 -41.01
CA GLN A 29 -17.00 -37.08 -41.51
C GLN A 29 -17.69 -35.87 -42.17
N ASN A 30 -17.50 -34.70 -41.55
CA ASN A 30 -16.79 -33.50 -42.05
C ASN A 30 -16.97 -32.41 -40.96
N GLY A 31 -15.93 -31.89 -40.31
CA GLY A 31 -14.91 -31.02 -40.90
C GLY A 31 -15.33 -29.56 -40.70
N ASP A 32 -15.28 -29.06 -39.46
CA ASP A 32 -15.40 -27.62 -39.18
C ASP A 32 -14.33 -27.17 -38.18
N VAL A 33 -13.62 -26.11 -38.57
CA VAL A 33 -12.44 -25.56 -37.90
C VAL A 33 -12.93 -24.63 -36.81
N SER A 34 -12.96 -25.10 -35.55
CA SER A 34 -13.18 -24.23 -34.40
C SER A 34 -11.84 -23.67 -33.92
N GLU A 35 -11.70 -22.35 -34.03
CA GLU A 35 -10.68 -21.52 -33.38
C GLU A 35 -10.43 -21.95 -31.92
N PRO A 36 -9.18 -21.92 -31.43
CA PRO A 36 -8.92 -22.20 -30.03
C PRO A 36 -9.61 -21.14 -29.16
N PRO A 37 -10.19 -21.50 -28.01
CA PRO A 37 -10.77 -20.53 -27.11
C PRO A 37 -9.67 -19.59 -26.67
N VAL A 38 -9.88 -18.29 -26.90
CA VAL A 38 -9.07 -17.22 -26.32
C VAL A 38 -9.15 -17.43 -24.81
N VAL A 39 -8.11 -18.04 -24.23
CA VAL A 39 -7.94 -18.08 -22.79
C VAL A 39 -7.70 -16.64 -22.40
N SER A 40 -8.79 -15.94 -22.09
CA SER A 40 -8.74 -14.70 -21.36
C SER A 40 -8.12 -15.05 -20.02
N SER A 41 -6.80 -14.91 -19.93
CA SER A 41 -6.07 -14.94 -18.68
C SER A 41 -6.84 -14.06 -17.70
N PRO A 42 -7.19 -14.56 -16.50
CA PRO A 42 -7.75 -13.67 -15.50
C PRO A 42 -6.68 -12.61 -15.24
N ILE A 43 -7.02 -11.34 -15.48
CA ILE A 43 -6.30 -10.22 -14.92
C ILE A 43 -6.53 -10.35 -13.42
N VAL A 44 -5.72 -11.17 -12.75
CA VAL A 44 -5.59 -11.15 -11.31
C VAL A 44 -4.85 -9.86 -11.04
N ALA A 45 -5.58 -8.81 -10.70
CA ALA A 45 -4.98 -7.68 -10.02
C ALA A 45 -4.35 -8.27 -8.75
N GLU A 46 -3.03 -8.47 -8.75
CA GLU A 46 -2.30 -8.86 -7.56
C GLU A 46 -2.44 -7.69 -6.58
N ASP A 47 -3.37 -7.82 -5.62
CA ASP A 47 -3.53 -6.88 -4.51
C ASP A 47 -2.29 -6.98 -3.60
N LYS A 48 -1.22 -6.29 -4.00
CA LYS A 48 0.03 -6.22 -3.24
C LYS A 48 -0.13 -5.22 -2.10
N VAL A 49 0.32 -5.61 -0.92
CA VAL A 49 0.47 -4.72 0.22
C VAL A 49 1.54 -3.69 -0.11
N LEU A 50 1.18 -2.41 -0.10
CA LEU A 50 2.16 -1.34 -0.29
C LEU A 50 3.01 -1.21 0.99
N VAL A 51 4.32 -1.07 0.88
CA VAL A 51 5.18 -0.79 2.04
C VAL A 51 6.01 0.44 1.75
N SER A 52 5.88 1.46 2.58
CA SER A 52 6.64 2.70 2.40
C SER A 52 8.09 2.51 2.82
N VAL A 53 9.00 2.96 1.98
CA VAL A 53 10.45 2.91 2.22
C VAL A 53 10.99 4.32 2.05
N GLU A 54 11.59 4.85 3.10
CA GLU A 54 12.22 6.15 3.12
C GLU A 54 13.72 6.04 2.83
N VAL A 55 14.20 6.88 1.92
CA VAL A 55 15.59 6.92 1.50
C VAL A 55 16.12 8.34 1.66
N CYS A 56 16.98 8.52 2.68
CA CYS A 56 17.68 9.77 2.91
C CYS A 56 18.97 9.79 2.10
N LEU A 57 19.11 10.78 1.23
CA LEU A 57 20.34 11.08 0.50
C LEU A 57 21.37 11.73 1.42
N LYS A 58 22.65 11.57 1.08
CA LYS A 58 23.71 12.35 1.73
C LYS A 58 23.62 13.84 1.34
N PRO A 59 24.05 14.78 2.19
CA PRO A 59 24.10 16.20 1.84
C PRO A 59 24.96 16.51 0.59
N SER A 60 26.01 15.71 0.34
CA SER A 60 26.88 15.84 -0.83
C SER A 60 26.35 15.17 -2.09
N SER A 61 25.23 14.45 -2.01
CA SER A 61 24.66 13.74 -3.17
C SER A 61 24.13 14.75 -4.19
N THR A 62 24.42 14.49 -5.46
CA THR A 62 23.83 15.22 -6.61
C THR A 62 23.09 14.27 -7.55
N ALA A 63 22.91 13.01 -7.14
CA ALA A 63 22.19 12.00 -7.90
C ALA A 63 20.71 12.39 -8.05
N ARG A 64 20.12 12.01 -9.18
CA ARG A 64 18.69 12.22 -9.43
C ARG A 64 17.87 11.31 -8.54
N ILE A 65 16.75 11.82 -8.05
CA ILE A 65 15.82 11.10 -7.18
C ILE A 65 15.33 9.83 -7.86
N GLU A 66 15.06 9.87 -9.16
CA GLU A 66 14.54 8.75 -9.94
C GLU A 66 15.56 7.61 -10.07
N ASP A 67 16.84 7.95 -10.24
CA ASP A 67 17.94 6.99 -10.35
C ASP A 67 18.15 6.26 -9.02
N VAL A 68 18.13 7.01 -7.91
CA VAL A 68 18.22 6.43 -6.56
C VAL A 68 17.00 5.57 -6.24
N ARG A 69 15.78 6.05 -6.56
CA ARG A 69 14.55 5.27 -6.40
C ARG A 69 14.66 3.92 -7.11
N SER A 70 15.03 3.94 -8.40
CA SER A 70 15.13 2.73 -9.22
C SER A 70 16.21 1.77 -8.70
N ALA A 71 17.35 2.31 -8.23
CA ALA A 71 18.42 1.51 -7.65
C ALA A 71 17.98 0.83 -6.34
N VAL A 72 17.25 1.55 -5.47
CA VAL A 72 16.71 1.00 -4.23
C VAL A 72 15.61 -0.02 -4.52
N GLU A 73 14.68 0.23 -5.44
CA GLU A 73 13.64 -0.75 -5.82
C GLU A 73 14.26 -2.07 -6.28
N ARG A 74 15.23 -2.01 -7.21
CA ARG A 74 15.97 -3.19 -7.70
C ARG A 74 16.73 -3.91 -6.58
N MET A 75 17.23 -3.18 -5.58
CA MET A 75 17.87 -3.77 -4.41
C MET A 75 16.86 -4.51 -3.55
N LEU A 76 15.67 -3.93 -3.31
CA LEU A 76 14.61 -4.53 -2.49
C LEU A 76 14.05 -5.80 -3.15
N GLU A 77 13.88 -5.81 -4.48
CA GLU A 77 13.41 -6.99 -5.23
C GLU A 77 14.31 -8.23 -5.08
N LYS A 78 15.62 -8.01 -4.85
CA LYS A 78 16.60 -9.10 -4.72
C LYS A 78 16.73 -9.64 -3.30
N ARG A 79 16.10 -9.01 -2.31
CA ARG A 79 16.22 -9.36 -0.90
C ARG A 79 14.89 -9.87 -0.35
N SER A 80 14.96 -10.94 0.42
CA SER A 80 13.90 -11.27 1.37
C SER A 80 14.09 -10.38 2.60
N LEU A 81 13.19 -9.43 2.83
CA LEU A 81 13.24 -8.51 3.96
C LEU A 81 12.15 -8.86 4.97
N SER A 82 12.45 -8.66 6.25
CA SER A 82 11.40 -8.52 7.26
C SER A 82 10.76 -7.14 7.09
N TYR A 83 9.46 -7.10 6.81
CA TYR A 83 8.69 -5.86 6.69
C TYR A 83 8.33 -5.28 8.05
N ILE A 84 9.37 -4.97 8.83
CA ILE A 84 9.28 -4.33 10.15
C ILE A 84 9.83 -2.92 10.04
N ASP A 85 9.31 -2.01 10.88
CA ASP A 85 9.86 -0.66 11.00
C ASP A 85 11.33 -0.72 11.37
N GLY A 86 12.17 0.01 10.62
CA GLY A 86 13.58 0.13 10.94
C GLY A 86 14.53 0.27 9.75
N PRO A 87 15.84 0.39 10.05
CA PRO A 87 16.85 0.63 9.04
C PRO A 87 17.15 -0.61 8.19
N ILE A 88 17.30 -0.42 6.89
CA ILE A 88 17.82 -1.42 5.95
C ILE A 88 19.30 -1.11 5.68
N PRO A 89 20.22 -2.07 5.86
CA PRO A 89 21.63 -1.88 5.52
C PRO A 89 21.81 -1.65 4.01
N VAL A 90 22.48 -0.54 3.67
CA VAL A 90 22.90 -0.23 2.29
C VAL A 90 23.86 -1.32 1.80
N PRO A 91 23.63 -1.93 0.63
CA PRO A 91 24.51 -2.96 0.08
C PRO A 91 25.89 -2.40 -0.21
N LEU A 92 26.93 -3.00 0.35
CA LEU A 92 28.32 -2.57 0.15
C LEU A 92 28.83 -2.84 -1.28
N ASP A 93 28.17 -3.74 -1.99
CA ASP A 93 28.42 -4.12 -3.38
C ASP A 93 27.82 -3.14 -4.40
N ASP A 94 26.92 -2.26 -3.98
CA ASP A 94 26.36 -1.19 -4.83
C ASP A 94 27.07 0.13 -4.55
N SER A 95 28.12 0.42 -5.33
CA SER A 95 28.91 1.64 -5.18
C SER A 95 28.07 2.92 -5.34
N PHE A 96 27.04 2.88 -6.20
CA PHE A 96 26.17 4.03 -6.44
C PHE A 96 25.32 4.34 -5.20
N LEU A 97 24.70 3.34 -4.59
CA LEU A 97 23.94 3.52 -3.36
C LEU A 97 24.86 3.93 -2.20
N VAL A 98 26.02 3.29 -2.06
CA VAL A 98 27.00 3.64 -1.02
C VAL A 98 27.47 5.08 -1.14
N GLU A 99 27.66 5.60 -2.35
CA GLU A 99 28.10 6.97 -2.58
C GLU A 99 27.01 8.00 -2.24
N ASN A 100 25.76 7.74 -2.63
CA ASN A 100 24.70 8.75 -2.63
C ASN A 100 23.70 8.64 -1.46
N VAL A 101 23.49 7.45 -0.92
CA VAL A 101 22.48 7.19 0.12
C VAL A 101 23.11 7.25 1.51
N GLN A 102 22.48 7.98 2.42
CA GLN A 102 22.85 8.05 3.82
C GLN A 102 22.16 6.96 4.65
N ARG A 103 20.86 6.76 4.43
CA ARG A 103 20.03 5.86 5.23
C ARG A 103 18.82 5.38 4.43
N ILE A 104 18.46 4.12 4.61
CA ILE A 104 17.23 3.51 4.09
C ILE A 104 16.44 2.99 5.29
N CYS A 105 15.16 3.31 5.38
CA CYS A 105 14.26 2.86 6.44
C CYS A 105 12.97 2.30 5.86
N ILE A 106 12.47 1.20 6.42
CA ILE A 106 11.09 0.77 6.23
C ILE A 106 10.24 1.55 7.22
N CYS A 107 9.15 2.13 6.71
CA CYS A 107 8.12 2.79 7.49
C CYS A 107 6.79 2.07 7.21
N VAL A 108 6.50 1.04 8.00
CA VAL A 108 5.24 0.29 8.09
C VAL A 108 4.08 1.19 8.55
N THR A 109 4.37 2.40 9.05
CA THR A 109 3.35 3.44 9.25
C THR A 109 2.87 4.03 7.92
N GLY A 110 1.99 3.31 7.21
CA GLY A 110 1.16 3.92 6.18
C GLY A 110 1.18 3.26 4.81
N SER A 111 0.96 1.95 4.75
CA SER A 111 0.34 1.40 3.54
C SER A 111 -1.04 2.05 3.38
N GLY A 112 -1.23 2.78 2.28
CA GLY A 112 -2.38 3.62 2.01
C GLY A 112 -3.71 2.88 2.12
N ILE A 113 -4.79 3.67 2.12
CA ILE A 113 -6.24 3.41 1.93
C ILE A 113 -6.70 1.95 1.66
N SER A 114 -5.94 1.09 0.99
CA SER A 114 -6.16 -0.36 0.93
C SER A 114 -5.99 -1.09 2.28
N LEU A 115 -5.11 -0.63 3.17
CA LEU A 115 -5.02 -1.16 4.53
C LEU A 115 -6.21 -0.69 5.39
N LEU A 116 -6.95 0.37 5.00
CA LEU A 116 -8.13 0.82 5.73
C LEU A 116 -9.23 -0.25 5.79
N VAL A 117 -9.25 -1.18 4.84
CA VAL A 117 -10.21 -2.30 4.84
C VAL A 117 -9.68 -3.50 5.63
N ILE A 118 -8.36 -3.60 5.83
CA ILE A 118 -7.71 -4.80 6.40
C ILE A 118 -7.33 -4.58 7.87
N VAL A 119 -6.98 -3.37 8.31
CA VAL A 119 -6.59 -3.15 9.73
C VAL A 119 -7.74 -3.37 10.71
N ASP A 120 -9.00 -3.16 10.32
CA ASP A 120 -10.10 -3.36 11.26
C ASP A 120 -10.37 -4.86 11.57
N GLU A 121 -9.85 -5.80 10.76
CA GLU A 121 -10.00 -7.25 10.98
C GLU A 121 -8.70 -7.99 11.33
N TRP A 122 -7.51 -7.47 11.01
CA TRP A 122 -6.25 -8.23 11.04
C TRP A 122 -5.30 -7.85 12.17
N VAL A 123 -5.81 -7.37 13.31
CA VAL A 123 -4.99 -6.88 14.45
C VAL A 123 -4.49 -7.99 15.40
N GLU A 124 -4.61 -9.28 15.06
CA GLU A 124 -4.14 -10.37 15.96
C GLU A 124 -3.13 -11.36 15.41
N ASN A 125 -2.70 -11.27 14.15
CA ASN A 125 -1.69 -12.18 13.62
C ASN A 125 -0.44 -11.43 13.16
N ASP A 126 0.71 -11.75 13.77
CA ASP A 126 2.06 -11.45 13.27
C ASP A 126 2.31 -12.20 11.95
N ASP A 127 1.51 -11.90 10.93
CA ASP A 127 1.56 -12.58 9.64
C ASP A 127 2.82 -12.14 8.88
N ILE A 128 3.68 -13.12 8.60
CA ILE A 128 4.90 -12.92 7.83
C ILE A 128 4.51 -12.61 6.37
N LEU A 129 4.66 -11.36 5.95
CA LEU A 129 4.48 -10.97 4.55
C LEU A 129 5.61 -11.53 3.68
N LEU A 130 5.23 -12.21 2.60
CA LEU A 130 6.16 -12.77 1.62
C LEU A 130 6.53 -11.71 0.58
N PHE A 131 7.72 -11.81 -0.01
CA PHE A 131 8.24 -10.76 -0.90
C PHE A 131 7.36 -10.50 -2.13
N TRP A 132 6.62 -11.51 -2.61
CA TRP A 132 5.69 -11.38 -3.74
C TRP A 132 4.37 -10.71 -3.37
N GLN A 133 4.00 -10.69 -2.08
CA GLN A 133 2.77 -10.05 -1.59
C GLN A 133 2.97 -8.55 -1.38
N VAL A 134 4.21 -8.06 -1.42
CA VAL A 134 4.54 -6.67 -1.09
C VAL A 134 5.01 -5.91 -2.32
N LYS A 135 4.63 -4.64 -2.38
CA LYS A 135 5.17 -3.67 -3.34
C LYS A 135 5.78 -2.50 -2.56
N PRO A 136 7.11 -2.31 -2.60
CA PRO A 136 7.74 -1.17 -1.94
C PRO A 136 7.36 0.13 -2.65
N VAL A 137 7.11 1.17 -1.87
CA VAL A 137 6.88 2.55 -2.33
C VAL A 137 8.04 3.39 -1.80
N VAL A 138 8.97 3.71 -2.69
CA VAL A 138 10.22 4.38 -2.30
C VAL A 138 10.06 5.90 -2.33
N HIS A 139 10.30 6.54 -1.19
CA HIS A 139 10.31 7.98 -1.00
C HIS A 139 11.75 8.46 -0.78
N VAL A 140 12.32 9.11 -1.79
CA VAL A 140 13.69 9.64 -1.73
C VAL A 140 13.65 11.11 -1.37
N PHE A 141 14.48 11.53 -0.42
CA PHE A 141 14.60 12.92 0.00
C PHE A 141 16.03 13.26 0.43
N GLN A 142 16.33 14.55 0.51
CA GLN A 142 17.59 15.09 1.01
C GLN A 142 17.27 16.13 2.08
N LEU A 143 17.90 16.04 3.24
CA LEU A 143 17.66 16.97 4.34
C LEU A 143 18.30 18.32 4.04
N SER A 144 17.54 19.39 4.24
CA SER A 144 18.06 20.75 4.29
C SER A 144 18.90 20.93 5.54
N GLU A 145 20.13 21.41 5.39
CA GLU A 145 20.99 21.81 6.52
C GLU A 145 20.83 23.30 6.87
N GLU A 146 20.01 24.03 6.12
CA GLU A 146 19.65 25.41 6.41
C GLU A 146 18.70 25.45 7.61
N GLY A 147 19.06 26.25 8.61
CA GLY A 147 18.27 26.43 9.83
C GLY A 147 17.04 27.31 9.62
N PRO A 148 16.41 27.81 10.70
CA PRO A 148 15.27 28.70 10.57
C PRO A 148 15.66 29.96 9.77
N CYS A 149 14.88 30.29 8.74
CA CYS A 149 15.08 31.49 7.95
C CYS A 149 14.85 32.73 8.83
N GLU A 150 15.93 33.45 9.12
CA GLU A 150 15.87 34.76 9.78
C GLU A 150 15.81 35.83 8.69
N GLU A 151 14.64 36.10 8.12
CA GLU A 151 14.48 37.30 7.29
C GLU A 151 14.66 38.53 8.18
N LEU A 152 15.83 39.18 8.10
CA LEU A 152 16.01 40.51 8.67
C LEU A 152 15.05 41.44 7.93
N SER A 153 13.99 41.85 8.63
CA SER A 153 13.17 42.96 8.18
C SER A 153 14.09 44.17 7.97
N GLY A 154 13.84 44.99 6.94
CA GLY A 154 14.73 46.09 6.53
C GLY A 154 14.98 47.16 7.61
N ASP A 155 14.32 47.05 8.77
CA ASP A 155 14.46 47.85 9.97
C ASP A 155 15.43 47.24 11.02
N GLY A 156 16.05 46.08 10.75
CA GLY A 156 16.94 45.39 11.67
C GLY A 156 16.23 44.65 12.81
N GLN A 157 14.90 44.49 12.71
CA GLN A 157 14.13 43.69 13.66
C GLN A 157 14.26 42.19 13.35
N LEU A 158 14.57 41.40 14.38
CA LEU A 158 14.57 39.94 14.30
C LEU A 158 13.15 39.43 13.99
N SER A 159 13.05 38.43 13.12
CA SER A 159 11.77 37.78 12.80
C SER A 159 11.10 37.25 14.08
N SER A 160 9.78 37.45 14.18
CA SER A 160 8.97 36.92 15.28
C SER A 160 8.50 35.47 15.07
N PHE A 161 8.80 34.91 13.90
CA PHE A 161 8.47 33.54 13.54
C PHE A 161 9.69 32.84 12.94
N ASN A 162 9.69 31.51 13.02
CA ASN A 162 10.72 30.68 12.43
C ASN A 162 10.13 29.94 11.22
N GLU A 163 10.85 29.91 10.11
CA GLU A 163 10.47 29.22 8.88
C GLU A 163 11.55 28.20 8.51
N TRP A 164 11.16 26.99 8.13
CA TRP A 164 12.10 25.94 7.71
C TRP A 164 11.71 25.41 6.34
N ILE A 165 12.71 25.14 5.50
CA ILE A 165 12.54 24.39 4.27
C ILE A 165 12.50 22.90 4.60
N LEU A 166 11.42 22.23 4.20
CA LEU A 166 11.24 20.80 4.43
C LEU A 166 11.80 19.96 3.27
N PRO A 167 12.37 18.77 3.55
CA PRO A 167 12.57 18.20 4.88
C PRO A 167 13.80 18.80 5.58
N ALA A 168 13.64 19.28 6.81
CA ALA A 168 14.69 19.94 7.58
C ALA A 168 15.45 18.94 8.46
N LYS A 169 16.77 19.09 8.55
CA LYS A 169 17.65 18.21 9.34
C LYS A 169 17.32 18.23 10.83
N GLU A 170 16.84 19.35 11.34
CA GLU A 170 16.41 19.53 12.73
C GLU A 170 15.27 18.61 13.12
N PHE A 171 14.40 18.26 12.16
CA PHE A 171 13.25 17.40 12.39
C PHE A 171 13.53 15.92 12.11
N ASP A 172 14.71 15.58 11.59
CA ASP A 172 15.09 14.19 11.31
C ASP A 172 15.12 13.36 12.59
N GLY A 173 14.39 12.23 12.59
CA GLY A 173 14.25 11.36 13.76
C GLY A 173 13.36 11.89 14.89
N MET A 174 12.85 13.14 14.81
CA MET A 174 11.93 13.65 15.83
C MET A 174 10.68 12.77 15.93
N TRP A 175 10.12 12.33 14.80
CA TRP A 175 8.94 11.46 14.78
C TRP A 175 9.12 10.19 15.61
N GLU A 176 10.27 9.51 15.49
CA GLU A 176 10.55 8.29 16.23
C GLU A 176 10.87 8.53 17.70
N SER A 177 11.42 9.70 18.04
CA SER A 177 11.70 10.08 19.42
C SER A 177 10.46 10.27 20.28
N LEU A 178 9.31 10.57 19.66
CA LEU A 178 8.06 10.80 20.37
C LEU A 178 7.43 9.45 20.78
N ILE A 179 7.11 9.26 22.06
CA ILE A 179 6.50 8.02 22.56
C ILE A 179 5.08 8.35 23.03
N TYR A 180 4.09 7.75 22.40
CA TYR A 180 2.66 7.96 22.67
C TYR A 180 1.91 6.63 22.79
N GLU A 181 0.61 6.72 23.07
CA GLU A 181 -0.31 5.59 22.95
C GLU A 181 -0.25 4.96 21.54
N SER A 182 -0.37 3.64 21.49
CA SER A 182 -0.41 2.88 20.24
C SER A 182 -1.49 3.43 19.30
N GLY A 183 -1.16 3.52 18.02
CA GLY A 183 -2.08 4.00 17.00
C GLY A 183 -2.29 5.52 16.98
N LEU A 184 -1.83 6.31 17.97
CA LEU A 184 -2.04 7.76 17.96
C LEU A 184 -1.32 8.43 16.78
N LYS A 185 -0.04 8.13 16.62
CA LYS A 185 0.79 8.61 15.51
C LYS A 185 0.17 8.28 14.14
N GLN A 186 -0.26 7.03 13.97
CA GLN A 186 -0.88 6.54 12.74
C GLN A 186 -2.22 7.22 12.46
N ARG A 187 -3.06 7.41 13.49
CA ARG A 187 -4.33 8.15 13.37
C ARG A 187 -4.10 9.60 12.94
N LEU A 188 -3.10 10.27 13.53
CA LEU A 188 -2.75 11.64 13.20
C LEU A 188 -2.25 11.76 11.75
N LEU A 189 -1.32 10.90 11.35
CA LEU A 189 -0.80 10.86 9.99
C LEU A 189 -1.92 10.61 8.96
N ARG A 190 -2.82 9.67 9.27
CA ARG A 190 -3.99 9.37 8.42
C ARG A 190 -4.95 10.55 8.31
N TYR A 191 -5.19 11.26 9.41
CA TYR A 191 -6.02 12.47 9.39
C TYR A 191 -5.42 13.53 8.48
N ALA A 192 -4.13 13.84 8.64
CA ALA A 192 -3.43 14.82 7.82
C ALA A 192 -3.40 14.42 6.33
N ALA A 193 -3.07 13.17 6.02
CA ALA A 193 -3.06 12.66 4.65
C ALA A 193 -4.45 12.73 4.00
N SER A 194 -5.51 12.36 4.73
CA SER A 194 -6.89 12.47 4.25
C SER A 194 -7.30 13.92 4.00
N ALA A 195 -6.93 14.84 4.88
CA ALA A 195 -7.23 16.27 4.72
C ALA A 195 -6.52 16.88 3.49
N LEU A 196 -5.28 16.47 3.22
CA LEU A 196 -4.55 16.85 2.00
C LEU A 196 -5.22 16.25 0.76
N LEU A 197 -5.59 14.96 0.80
CA LEU A 197 -6.28 14.29 -0.29
C LEU A 197 -7.64 14.94 -0.61
N PHE A 198 -8.43 15.27 0.42
CA PHE A 198 -9.70 15.97 0.23
C PHE A 198 -9.51 17.37 -0.36
N SER A 199 -8.46 18.07 0.06
CA SER A 199 -8.09 19.36 -0.53
C SER A 199 -7.69 19.22 -2.00
N GLU A 200 -6.91 18.19 -2.35
CA GLU A 200 -6.52 17.91 -3.74
C GLU A 200 -7.72 17.54 -4.62
N LYS A 201 -8.67 16.78 -4.08
CA LYS A 201 -9.91 16.40 -4.79
C LYS A 201 -10.97 17.50 -4.82
N GLY A 202 -10.74 18.64 -4.17
CA GLY A 202 -11.68 19.77 -4.14
C GLY A 202 -13.00 19.42 -3.48
N VAL A 203 -12.99 18.56 -2.45
CA VAL A 203 -14.20 18.21 -1.70
C VAL A 203 -14.78 19.47 -1.05
N ASP A 204 -16.10 19.60 -1.04
CA ASP A 204 -16.79 20.75 -0.44
C ASP A 204 -16.67 20.72 1.10
N PRO A 205 -15.99 21.70 1.73
CA PRO A 205 -15.84 21.76 3.19
C PRO A 205 -17.17 21.94 3.94
N PHE A 206 -18.22 22.40 3.26
CA PHE A 206 -19.56 22.55 3.86
C PHE A 206 -20.34 21.24 3.91
N LEU A 207 -19.99 20.25 3.07
CA LEU A 207 -20.61 18.93 3.06
C LEU A 207 -19.81 17.92 3.90
N ILE A 208 -18.48 17.99 3.82
CA ILE A 208 -17.57 17.17 4.60
C ILE A 208 -16.63 18.12 5.33
N SER A 209 -16.82 18.26 6.64
CA SER A 209 -15.97 19.13 7.45
C SER A 209 -14.67 18.43 7.83
N TRP A 210 -13.55 19.11 7.62
CA TRP A 210 -12.26 18.78 8.24
C TRP A 210 -11.57 20.09 8.63
N ASN A 211 -10.90 20.09 9.78
CA ASN A 211 -10.10 21.24 10.19
C ASN A 211 -8.73 21.15 9.54
N ARG A 212 -8.31 22.25 8.92
CA ARG A 212 -6.94 22.47 8.45
C ARG A 212 -6.04 22.87 9.61
#